data_AF-A0A956ZQ93-F1
#
_entry.id   AF-A0A956ZQ93-F1
#
_cell.length_a   1.000
_cell.length_b   1.000
_cell.length_c   1.000
_cell.angle_alpha   90.00
_cell.angle_beta   90.00
_cell.angle_gamma   90.00
#
_symmetry.space_group_name_H-M   'P 1'
#
loop_
_entity.id
_entity.type
_entity.pdbx_description
1 polymer ?
#
loop_
_entity_poly.entity_id
_entity_poly.type
_entity_poly.pdbx_seq_one_letter_code
_entity_poly.pdbx_strand_id
1 'polypeptide(L)'
;RAVVVGEHEDSPRHGRTLDISRGGLAVLIDDGSLESESLEVALGNPDTPYIPCRVAGRRPVAEGMVLHLAFAEMGAVEQACIDALVDELSAALELAAAS
;
A
#
# COMPACT_ATOMS: atom_id res chain seq x y z
N ARG A 1 -1.32 -0.42 8.27
CA ARG A 1 -1.32 1.05 8.09
C ARG A 1 -0.33 1.34 6.98
N ALA A 2 -0.63 2.31 6.12
CA ALA A 2 0.22 2.71 5.00
C ALA A 2 0.51 4.20 5.09
N VAL A 3 1.69 4.60 4.64
CA VAL A 3 2.05 5.99 4.38
C VAL A 3 2.24 6.12 2.87
N VAL A 4 1.49 7.02 2.25
CA VAL A 4 1.45 7.24 0.80
C VAL A 4 2.04 8.61 0.50
N VAL A 5 3.01 8.66 -0.41
CA VAL A 5 3.69 9.89 -0.82
C VAL A 5 3.59 10.01 -2.34
N GLY A 6 3.18 11.18 -2.84
CA GLY A 6 3.24 11.49 -4.27
C GLY A 6 4.56 12.14 -4.65
N GLU A 7 5.08 11.88 -5.85
CA GLU A 7 6.37 12.42 -6.35
C GLU A 7 6.46 13.97 -6.30
N HIS A 8 5.33 14.66 -6.23
CA HIS A 8 5.22 16.11 -6.22
C HIS A 8 4.37 16.65 -5.07
N GLU A 9 4.11 15.83 -4.05
CA GLU A 9 3.34 16.25 -2.88
C GLU A 9 4.24 16.50 -1.66
N ASP A 10 4.11 17.69 -1.08
CA ASP A 10 4.88 18.11 0.10
C ASP A 10 4.43 17.42 1.40
N SER A 11 3.38 16.59 1.36
CA SER A 11 2.77 16.02 2.58
C SER A 11 2.37 14.55 2.42
N PRO A 12 2.91 13.64 3.25
CA PRO A 12 2.52 12.24 3.23
C PRO A 12 1.06 12.08 3.66
N ARG A 13 0.32 11.22 2.95
CA ARG A 13 -1.04 10.80 3.33
C ARG A 13 -0.98 9.50 4.11
N HIS A 14 -1.63 9.48 5.27
CA HIS A 14 -1.76 8.27 6.05
C HIS A 14 -3.01 7.53 5.61
N GLY A 15 -2.88 6.23 5.40
CA GLY A 15 -3.95 5.39 4.90
C GLY A 15 -4.10 4.08 5.66
N ARG A 16 -5.30 3.51 5.54
CA ARG A 16 -5.60 2.16 5.99
C ARG A 16 -5.42 1.20 4.82
N THR A 17 -4.44 0.31 4.94
CA THR A 17 -4.28 -0.84 4.03
C THR A 17 -5.53 -1.72 4.13
N LEU A 18 -6.21 -1.93 3.00
CA LEU A 18 -7.41 -2.77 2.91
C LEU A 18 -7.07 -4.17 2.42
N ASP A 19 -6.14 -4.27 1.47
CA ASP A 19 -5.70 -5.51 0.85
C ASP A 19 -4.27 -5.35 0.34
N ILE A 20 -3.54 -6.46 0.26
CA ILE A 20 -2.19 -6.52 -0.28
C ILE A 20 -1.93 -7.87 -0.95
N SER A 21 -1.21 -7.82 -2.06
CA SER A 21 -0.71 -8.97 -2.79
C SER A 21 0.74 -8.72 -3.21
N ARG A 22 1.39 -9.69 -3.85
CA ARG A 22 2.72 -9.50 -4.45
C ARG A 22 2.75 -8.50 -5.61
N GLY A 23 1.60 -8.21 -6.22
CA GLY A 23 1.51 -7.30 -7.37
C GLY A 23 1.09 -5.88 -7.02
N GLY A 24 0.62 -5.64 -5.79
CA GLY A 24 0.09 -4.34 -5.41
C GLY A 24 -0.76 -4.38 -4.16
N LEU A 25 -1.41 -3.25 -3.88
CA LEU A 25 -2.21 -3.05 -2.68
C LEU A 25 -3.42 -2.14 -2.92
N ALA A 26 -4.39 -2.23 -2.01
CA ALA A 26 -5.48 -1.28 -1.90
C ALA A 26 -5.35 -0.48 -0.59
N VAL A 27 -5.41 0.84 -0.68
CA VAL A 27 -5.31 1.74 0.48
C VAL A 27 -6.50 2.70 0.49
N LEU A 28 -7.15 2.83 1.65
CA LEU A 28 -8.08 3.93 1.90
C LEU A 28 -7.32 5.11 2.49
N ILE A 29 -7.45 6.27 1.85
CA ILE A 29 -7.01 7.56 2.37
C ILE A 29 -8.23 8.47 2.62
N ASP A 30 -8.18 9.24 3.69
CA ASP A 30 -9.29 10.12 4.08
C ASP A 30 -9.39 11.35 3.15
N ASP A 31 -8.27 11.69 2.51
CA ASP A 31 -8.14 12.83 1.59
C ASP A 31 -8.14 12.34 0.14
N GLY A 32 -9.16 12.74 -0.62
CA GLY A 32 -9.28 12.41 -2.03
C GLY A 32 -8.45 13.28 -2.98
N SER A 33 -7.62 14.21 -2.48
CA SER A 33 -6.87 15.14 -3.33
C SER A 33 -5.62 14.55 -4.01
N LEU A 34 -5.34 13.26 -3.82
CA LEU A 34 -4.13 12.62 -4.33
C LEU A 34 -4.25 12.32 -5.83
N GLU A 35 -3.80 13.27 -6.65
CA GLU A 35 -3.89 13.21 -8.11
C GLU A 35 -2.66 12.56 -8.78
N SER A 36 -1.55 12.36 -8.06
CA SER A 36 -0.33 11.75 -8.63
C SER A 36 -0.57 10.32 -9.10
N GLU A 37 -0.10 9.99 -10.32
CA GLU A 37 -0.18 8.65 -10.91
C GLU A 37 0.96 7.72 -10.46
N SER A 38 2.08 8.30 -10.04
CA SER A 38 3.23 7.62 -9.45
C SER A 38 3.30 7.98 -7.97
N LEU A 39 3.36 6.95 -7.12
CA LEU A 39 3.35 7.09 -5.68
C LEU A 39 4.43 6.22 -5.06
N GLU A 40 4.86 6.56 -3.86
CA GLU A 40 5.66 5.71 -3.01
C GLU A 40 4.85 5.34 -1.76
N VAL A 41 4.92 4.08 -1.35
CA VAL A 41 4.18 3.58 -0.20
C VAL A 41 5.09 2.86 0.78
N ALA A 42 5.09 3.29 2.04
CA ALA A 42 5.65 2.53 3.15
C ALA A 42 4.52 1.78 3.89
N LEU A 43 4.76 0.53 4.27
CA LEU A 43 3.77 -0.35 4.87
C LEU A 43 4.16 -0.77 6.28
N GLY A 44 3.26 -0.56 7.23
CA GLY A 44 3.47 -0.98 8.61
C GLY A 44 4.28 0.04 9.40
N ASN A 45 5.58 -0.21 9.57
CA ASN A 45 6.45 0.57 10.46
C ASN A 45 7.24 1.66 9.68
N PRO A 46 7.69 2.74 10.34
CA PRO A 46 8.40 3.84 9.68
C PRO A 46 9.79 3.47 9.14
N ASP A 47 10.34 2.31 9.51
CA ASP A 47 11.64 1.82 9.04
C ASP A 47 11.51 0.94 7.79
N THR A 48 10.28 0.66 7.32
CA THR A 48 10.05 -0.07 6.07
C THR A 48 10.44 0.77 4.86
N PRO A 49 11.04 0.14 3.82
CA PRO A 49 11.38 0.86 2.61
C PRO A 49 10.12 1.39 1.94
N TYR A 50 10.24 2.56 1.31
CA TYR A 50 9.22 3.07 0.42
C TYR A 50 9.20 2.25 -0.86
N ILE A 51 8.00 1.79 -1.23
CA ILE A 51 7.79 0.94 -2.38
C ILE A 51 7.20 1.78 -3.52
N PRO A 52 7.87 1.86 -4.67
CA PRO A 52 7.35 2.60 -5.80
C PRO A 52 6.11 1.91 -6.36
N CYS A 53 5.09 2.70 -6.65
CA CYS A 53 3.75 2.27 -7.04
C CYS A 53 3.24 3.11 -8.20
N ARG A 54 2.40 2.50 -9.04
CA ARG A 54 1.56 3.20 -10.02
C ARG A 54 0.11 3.10 -9.61
N VAL A 55 -0.65 4.18 -9.77
CA VAL A 55 -2.08 4.16 -9.54
C VAL A 55 -2.76 3.38 -10.66
N ALA A 56 -3.34 2.24 -10.32
CA ALA A 56 -4.13 1.41 -11.22
C ALA A 56 -5.62 1.80 -11.22
N GLY A 57 -6.09 2.48 -10.17
CA GLY A 57 -7.45 2.97 -10.09
C GLY A 57 -7.73 3.78 -8.83
N ARG A 58 -8.74 4.64 -8.92
CA ARG A 58 -9.27 5.43 -7.81
C ARG A 58 -10.76 5.18 -7.68
N ARG A 59 -11.24 4.98 -6.45
CA ARG A 59 -12.67 4.81 -6.18
C ARG A 59 -13.07 5.67 -4.98
N PRO A 60 -13.90 6.71 -5.16
CA PRO A 60 -14.45 7.45 -4.03
C PRO A 60 -15.39 6.56 -3.21
N VAL A 61 -15.33 6.70 -1.90
CA VAL A 61 -16.19 6.01 -0.93
C VAL A 61 -16.65 7.02 0.13
N ALA A 62 -17.63 6.65 0.97
CA ALA A 62 -18.14 7.57 2.00
C ALA A 62 -17.06 8.03 2.99
N GLU A 63 -16.04 7.20 3.21
CA GLU A 63 -14.95 7.43 4.17
C GLU A 63 -13.75 8.16 3.55
N GLY A 64 -13.74 8.44 2.24
CA GLY A 64 -12.59 9.03 1.55
C GLY A 64 -12.39 8.45 0.14
N MET A 65 -11.15 8.09 -0.20
CA MET A 65 -10.80 7.51 -1.50
C MET A 65 -10.02 6.20 -1.34
N VAL A 66 -10.47 5.16 -2.04
CA VAL A 66 -9.69 3.93 -2.20
C VAL A 66 -8.79 4.05 -3.41
N LEU A 67 -7.50 3.89 -3.20
CA LEU A 67 -6.48 3.80 -4.23
C LEU A 67 -6.13 2.33 -4.46
N HIS A 68 -6.19 1.91 -5.72
CA HIS A 68 -5.64 0.64 -6.18
C HIS A 68 -4.26 0.92 -6.77
N LEU A 69 -3.24 0.33 -6.17
CA LEU A 69 -1.84 0.60 -6.47
C LEU A 69 -1.19 -0.68 -6.98
N ALA A 70 -0.56 -0.62 -8.14
CA ALA A 70 0.30 -1.68 -8.65
C ALA A 70 1.75 -1.37 -8.26
N PHE A 71 2.48 -2.35 -7.75
CA PHE A 71 3.90 -2.15 -7.47
C PHE A 71 4.67 -1.92 -8.78
N ALA A 72 5.52 -0.91 -8.79
CA ALA A 72 6.41 -0.61 -9.90
C ALA A 72 7.69 -1.46 -9.82
N GLU A 73 8.61 -1.23 -10.75
CA GLU A 73 9.93 -1.86 -10.68
C GLU A 73 10.63 -1.48 -9.37
N MET A 74 11.09 -2.50 -8.65
CA MET A 74 11.64 -2.35 -7.30
C MET A 74 12.89 -3.22 -7.14
N GLY A 75 13.71 -2.88 -6.15
CA GLY A 75 14.90 -3.66 -5.83
C GLY A 75 14.59 -4.94 -5.07
N ALA A 76 15.63 -5.74 -4.85
CA ALA A 76 15.50 -7.00 -4.12
C ALA A 76 15.06 -6.82 -2.65
N VAL A 77 15.35 -5.66 -2.05
CA VAL A 77 15.01 -5.36 -0.66
C VAL A 77 13.50 -5.10 -0.52
N GLU A 78 12.94 -4.27 -1.39
CA GLU A 78 11.51 -3.96 -1.41
C GLU A 78 10.70 -5.22 -1.74
N GLN A 79 11.15 -6.01 -2.71
CA GLN A 79 10.51 -7.26 -3.07
C GLN A 79 10.50 -8.25 -1.90
N ALA A 80 11.64 -8.44 -1.23
CA ALA A 80 11.72 -9.31 -0.05
C ALA A 80 10.83 -8.82 1.09
N CYS A 81 10.68 -7.51 1.27
CA CYS A 81 9.78 -6.93 2.26
C CYS A 81 8.30 -7.26 1.95
N ILE A 82 7.88 -7.16 0.69
CA ILE A 82 6.51 -7.53 0.28
C ILE A 82 6.28 -9.02 0.47
N ASP A 83 7.22 -9.86 0.02
CA ASP A 83 7.08 -11.31 0.12
C ASP A 83 6.94 -11.75 1.58
N ALA A 84 7.79 -11.23 2.47
CA ALA A 84 7.70 -11.51 3.90
C ALA A 84 6.35 -11.07 4.51
N LEU A 85 5.86 -9.88 4.15
CA LEU A 85 4.58 -9.37 4.64
C LEU A 85 3.39 -10.20 4.15
N VAL A 86 3.38 -10.59 2.87
CA VAL A 86 2.31 -11.42 2.29
C VAL A 86 2.32 -12.83 2.89
N ASP A 87 3.49 -13.40 3.13
CA ASP A 87 3.63 -14.72 3.73
C ASP A 87 3.18 -14.71 5.20
N GLU A 88 3.54 -13.69 5.97
CA GLU A 88 3.08 -13.52 7.35
C GLU A 88 1.55 -13.40 7.42
N LEU A 89 0.95 -12.60 6.54
CA LEU A 89 -0.51 -12.44 6.47
C LEU A 89 -1.21 -13.74 6.07
N SER A 90 -0.66 -14.46 5.10
CA SER A 90 -1.20 -15.76 4.67
C SER A 90 -1.20 -16.76 5.83
N ALA A 91 -0.08 -16.87 6.55
CA ALA A 91 0.03 -17.76 7.70
C ALA A 91 -0.94 -17.39 8.83
N ALA A 92 -1.11 -16.09 9.11
CA ALA A 92 -2.05 -15.62 10.13
C ALA A 92 -3.51 -15.96 9.77
N LEU A 93 -3.88 -15.84 8.49
CA LEU A 93 -5.21 -16.18 8.01
C LEU A 93 -5.49 -17.70 8.10
N GLU A 94 -4.50 -18.54 7.75
CA GLU A 94 -4.62 -19.99 7.90
C GLU A 94 -4.82 -20.40 9.35
N LEU A 95 -4.09 -19.78 10.28
CA LEU A 95 -4.23 -20.04 11.72
C LEU A 95 -5.62 -19.65 12.23
N ALA A 96 -6.12 -18.48 11.83
CA ALA A 96 -7.45 -18.00 12.23
C ALA A 96 -8.59 -18.85 11.65
N ALA A 97 -8.39 -19.48 10.48
CA ALA A 97 -9.36 -20.39 9.88
C ALA A 97 -9.40 -21.78 10.55
N ALA A 98 -8.34 -22.14 11.29
CA ALA A 98 -8.23 -23.42 11.98
C ALA A 98 -8.75 -23.39 13.43
N SER A 99 -9.10 -22.21 13.95
CA SER A 99 -9.65 -21.97 15.30
C SER A 99 -11.16 -21.78 15.30
#